data_AF-I0L698-F1
#
_entry.id   AF-I0L698-F1
#
_cell.length_a   1.000
_cell.length_b   1.000
_cell.length_c   1.000
_cell.angle_alpha   90.00
_cell.angle_beta   90.00
_cell.angle_gamma   90.00
#
_symmetry.space_group_name_H-M   'P 1'
#
loop_
_entity.id
_entity.type
_entity.pdbx_description
1 polymer ?
#
loop_
_entity_poly.entity_id
_entity_poly.type
_entity_poly.pdbx_seq_one_letter_code
_entity_poly.pdbx_strand_id
1 'polypeptide(L)'
;MVSRFREAVFKPAPANANYDWTDQWNRTYDAMGDSSIKNQKLNVLLASFDHHLTKGNNFTVVDMTGYPMEWRIAMAKRADASGRKDVIRIGF
;
A
#
# COMPACT_ATOMS: atom_id res chain seq x y z
N MET A 1 -11.71 15.82 -13.24
CA MET A 1 -10.58 14.92 -13.50
C MET A 1 -11.05 13.51 -13.14
N VAL A 2 -11.38 12.69 -14.15
CA VAL A 2 -11.89 11.33 -13.92
C VAL A 2 -10.71 10.48 -13.44
N SER A 3 -10.84 9.85 -12.27
CA SER A 3 -9.77 9.06 -11.67
C SER A 3 -9.44 7.87 -12.58
N ARG A 4 -8.31 7.94 -13.29
CA ARG A 4 -7.75 6.87 -14.15
C ARG A 4 -7.52 5.55 -13.40
N PHE A 5 -7.72 5.52 -12.09
CA PHE A 5 -7.63 4.33 -11.27
C PHE A 5 -8.79 3.35 -11.47
N ARG A 6 -9.99 3.84 -11.79
CA ARG A 6 -11.19 2.99 -11.98
C ARG A 6 -11.16 2.18 -13.30
N GLU A 7 -10.28 2.52 -14.22
CA GLU A 7 -10.12 1.87 -15.54
C GLU A 7 -8.80 1.09 -15.65
N ALA A 8 -8.03 0.99 -14.57
CA ALA A 8 -6.78 0.27 -14.57
C ALA A 8 -7.04 -1.25 -14.65
N VAL A 9 -6.44 -1.90 -15.65
CA VAL A 9 -6.39 -3.35 -15.78
C VAL A 9 -5.08 -3.81 -15.15
N PHE A 10 -5.18 -4.50 -14.01
CA PHE A 10 -4.02 -4.98 -13.27
C PHE A 10 -3.60 -6.38 -13.73
N LYS A 11 -2.29 -6.59 -13.82
CA LYS A 11 -1.65 -7.89 -14.04
C LYS A 11 -0.75 -8.21 -12.85
N PRO A 12 -0.74 -9.47 -12.35
CA PRO A 12 0.19 -9.87 -11.31
C PRO A 12 1.63 -9.73 -11.80
N ALA A 13 2.53 -9.44 -10.87
CA ALA A 13 3.95 -9.34 -11.15
C ALA A 13 4.54 -10.70 -11.59
N PRO A 14 5.62 -10.69 -12.39
CA PRO A 14 6.42 -11.89 -12.63
C PRO A 14 6.95 -12.48 -11.31
N ALA A 15 7.26 -13.78 -11.33
CA ALA A 15 7.92 -14.42 -10.20
C ALA A 15 9.23 -13.68 -9.83
N ASN A 16 9.46 -13.47 -8.52
CA ASN A 16 10.62 -12.75 -7.95
C ASN A 16 10.67 -11.24 -8.19
N ALA A 17 9.59 -10.62 -8.68
CA ALA A 17 9.48 -9.17 -8.68
C ALA A 17 9.38 -8.62 -7.25
N ASN A 18 9.81 -7.36 -7.07
CA ASN A 18 9.72 -6.62 -5.81
C ASN A 18 8.44 -5.76 -5.70
N TYR A 19 7.42 -6.10 -6.49
CA TYR A 19 6.09 -5.49 -6.54
C TYR A 19 5.05 -6.58 -6.80
N ASP A 20 3.78 -6.29 -6.53
CA ASP A 20 2.69 -7.27 -6.62
C ASP A 20 1.93 -7.18 -7.94
N TRP A 21 1.74 -5.98 -8.48
CA TRP A 21 1.02 -5.78 -9.74
C TRP A 21 1.63 -4.71 -10.63
N THR A 22 1.30 -4.81 -11.92
CA THR A 22 1.47 -3.75 -12.91
C THR A 22 0.13 -3.41 -13.55
N ASP A 23 -0.05 -2.17 -13.97
CA ASP A 23 -1.19 -1.79 -14.79
C ASP A 23 -0.84 -1.70 -16.29
N GLN A 24 -1.82 -1.33 -17.13
CA GLN A 24 -1.61 -1.20 -18.58
C GLN A 24 -0.61 -0.10 -18.99
N TRP A 25 -0.19 0.77 -18.07
CA TRP A 25 0.80 1.81 -18.30
C TRP A 25 2.17 1.45 -17.68
N ASN A 26 2.39 0.18 -17.32
CA ASN A 26 3.59 -0.34 -16.67
C ASN A 26 3.92 0.34 -15.33
N ARG A 27 2.93 0.88 -14.63
CA ARG A 27 3.14 1.40 -13.26
C ARG A 27 3.13 0.22 -12.29
N THR A 28 4.09 0.18 -11.36
CA THR A 28 4.22 -0.89 -10.36
C THR A 28 3.50 -0.55 -9.06
N TYR A 29 2.85 -1.56 -8.49
CA TYR A 29 2.06 -1.47 -7.27
C TYR A 29 2.51 -2.55 -6.29
N ASP A 30 2.76 -2.15 -5.06
CA ASP A 30 3.22 -3.03 -3.98
C ASP A 30 2.30 -2.82 -2.78
N ALA A 31 1.52 -3.85 -2.46
CA ALA A 31 0.54 -3.81 -1.40
C ALA A 31 1.09 -4.24 -0.07
N MET A 32 0.45 -3.72 0.96
CA MET A 32 0.56 -4.20 2.32
C MET A 32 -0.79 -4.07 3.04
N GLY A 33 -0.93 -4.79 4.14
CA GLY A 33 -2.11 -4.71 5.01
C GLY A 33 -3.22 -5.72 4.67
N ASP A 34 -2.87 -6.93 4.24
CA ASP A 34 -3.90 -7.95 4.10
C ASP A 34 -4.46 -8.39 5.48
N SER A 35 -5.68 -8.92 5.46
CA SER A 35 -6.38 -9.35 6.68
C SER A 35 -5.84 -10.66 7.28
N SER A 36 -4.79 -11.28 6.69
CA SER A 36 -4.15 -12.47 7.24
C SER A 36 -3.26 -12.14 8.45
N ILE A 37 -2.98 -10.85 8.67
CA ILE A 37 -2.07 -10.36 9.71
C ILE A 37 -2.75 -10.21 11.09
N LYS A 38 -3.58 -11.19 11.49
CA LYS A 38 -4.39 -11.12 12.73
C LYS A 38 -3.58 -11.00 14.04
N ASN A 39 -2.28 -11.26 14.01
CA ASN A 39 -1.41 -11.32 15.19
C ASN A 39 -0.17 -10.40 15.14
N GLN A 40 -0.03 -9.50 14.15
CA GLN A 40 1.09 -8.56 14.20
C GLN A 40 0.82 -7.44 15.22
N LYS A 41 1.86 -6.65 15.51
CA LYS A 41 1.79 -5.45 16.35
C LYS A 41 1.81 -4.24 15.44
N LEU A 42 1.14 -3.16 15.82
CA LEU A 42 1.13 -1.89 15.06
C LEU A 42 2.53 -1.43 14.64
N ASN A 43 3.53 -1.54 15.52
CA ASN A 43 4.90 -1.15 15.21
C ASN A 43 5.53 -1.96 14.06
N VAL A 44 5.17 -3.25 13.93
CA VAL A 44 5.65 -4.10 12.81
C VAL A 44 5.02 -3.63 11.51
N LEU A 45 3.73 -3.31 11.54
CA LEU A 45 3.02 -2.77 10.38
C LEU A 45 3.61 -1.43 9.94
N LEU A 46 3.90 -0.52 10.87
CA LEU A 46 4.52 0.78 10.57
C LEU A 46 5.95 0.62 10.02
N ALA A 47 6.75 -0.30 10.56
CA ALA A 47 8.08 -0.60 10.03
C ALA A 47 8.00 -1.24 8.63
N SER A 48 7.02 -2.10 8.39
CA SER A 48 6.75 -2.66 7.07
C SER A 48 6.38 -1.56 6.08
N PHE A 49 5.53 -0.61 6.47
CA PHE A 49 5.21 0.55 5.65
C PHE A 49 6.46 1.34 5.26
N ASP A 50 7.31 1.68 6.23
CA ASP A 50 8.56 2.39 5.96
C ASP A 50 9.48 1.62 5.00
N HIS A 51 9.56 0.29 5.15
CA HIS A 51 10.31 -0.55 4.22
C HIS A 51 9.73 -0.51 2.79
N HIS A 52 8.41 -0.62 2.64
CA HIS A 52 7.76 -0.56 1.33
C HIS A 52 8.01 0.76 0.61
N LEU A 53 8.06 1.89 1.34
CA LEU A 53 8.39 3.20 0.75
C LEU A 53 9.80 3.28 0.12
N THR A 54 10.70 2.37 0.49
CA THR A 54 12.07 2.30 -0.04
C THR A 54 12.22 1.44 -1.30
N LYS A 55 11.22 0.63 -1.67
CA LYS A 55 11.33 -0.39 -2.73
C LYS A 55 11.35 0.16 -4.17
N GLY A 56 11.25 1.48 -4.36
CA GLY A 56 11.30 2.12 -5.67
C GLY A 56 10.07 1.88 -6.56
N ASN A 57 8.98 1.36 -5.99
CA ASN A 57 7.72 1.13 -6.70
C ASN A 57 7.01 2.45 -7.04
N ASN A 58 6.21 2.46 -8.11
CA ASN A 58 5.45 3.66 -8.48
C ASN A 58 4.37 4.00 -7.46
N PHE A 59 3.77 2.99 -6.83
CA PHE A 59 2.79 3.17 -5.78
C PHE A 59 2.95 2.13 -4.67
N THR A 60 2.76 2.59 -3.43
CA THR A 60 2.55 1.72 -2.27
C THR A 60 1.07 1.70 -1.94
N VAL A 61 0.45 0.52 -1.98
CA VAL A 61 -0.97 0.35 -1.67
C VAL A 61 -1.08 -0.12 -0.22
N VAL A 62 -1.75 0.66 0.62
CA VAL A 62 -1.99 0.32 2.02
C VAL A 62 -3.47 0.08 2.21
N ASP A 63 -3.84 -1.18 2.43
CA ASP A 63 -5.20 -1.56 2.79
C ASP A 63 -5.30 -1.73 4.30
N MET A 64 -6.13 -0.92 4.94
CA MET A 64 -6.39 -0.98 6.37
C MET A 64 -7.81 -1.47 6.67
N THR A 65 -8.50 -2.04 5.66
CA THR A 65 -9.84 -2.58 5.82
C THR A 65 -9.84 -3.70 6.87
N GLY A 66 -10.73 -3.58 7.85
CA GLY A 66 -10.83 -4.56 8.94
C GLY A 66 -9.82 -4.39 10.08
N TYR A 67 -8.85 -3.47 9.96
CA TYR A 67 -7.96 -3.13 11.08
C TYR A 67 -8.68 -2.29 12.14
N PRO A 68 -8.22 -2.32 13.40
CA PRO A 68 -8.71 -1.43 14.45
C PRO A 68 -8.57 0.07 14.09
N MET A 69 -9.49 0.91 14.57
CA MET A 69 -9.53 2.33 14.23
C MET A 69 -8.24 3.06 14.62
N GLU A 70 -7.68 2.74 15.78
CA GLU A 70 -6.46 3.35 16.29
C GLU A 70 -5.24 3.04 15.41
N TRP A 71 -5.23 1.88 14.74
CA TRP A 71 -4.19 1.53 13.76
C TRP A 71 -4.36 2.30 12.46
N ARG A 72 -5.61 2.48 11.99
CA ARG A 72 -5.91 3.31 10.81
C ARG A 72 -5.43 4.74 11.02
N ILE A 73 -5.72 5.31 12.19
CA ILE A 73 -5.28 6.67 12.56
C ILE A 73 -3.74 6.75 12.60
N ALA A 74 -3.08 5.77 13.21
CA ALA A 74 -1.62 5.75 13.29
C ALA A 74 -0.98 5.64 11.88
N MET A 75 -1.51 4.76 11.03
CA MET A 75 -1.05 4.61 9.65
C MET A 75 -1.33 5.88 8.84
N ALA A 76 -2.47 6.54 9.03
CA ALA A 76 -2.81 7.80 8.35
C ALA A 76 -1.76 8.86 8.66
N LYS A 77 -1.47 9.06 9.95
CA LYS A 77 -0.44 9.99 10.42
C LYS A 77 0.93 9.64 9.87
N ARG A 78 1.29 8.36 9.82
CA ARG A 78 2.59 7.92 9.27
C ARG A 78 2.69 8.19 7.77
N ALA A 79 1.62 7.90 7.02
CA ALA A 79 1.54 8.18 5.59
C ALA A 79 1.59 9.68 5.30
N ASP A 80 0.91 10.52 6.08
CA ASP A 80 0.99 11.99 5.96
C ASP A 80 2.39 12.50 6.25
N ALA A 81 3.03 12.01 7.32
CA ALA A 81 4.39 12.40 7.70
C ALA A 81 5.46 11.99 6.67
N SER A 82 5.20 10.97 5.86
CA SER A 82 6.12 10.56 4.78
C SER A 82 6.23 11.60 3.66
N GLY A 83 5.21 12.48 3.49
CA GLY A 83 5.13 13.44 2.39
C GLY A 83 4.98 12.82 1.00
N ARG A 84 4.86 11.49 0.90
CA ARG A 84 4.75 10.73 -0.35
C ARG A 84 3.34 10.88 -0.94
N LYS A 85 3.26 11.19 -2.24
CA LYS A 85 1.99 11.33 -2.98
C LYS A 85 1.55 10.05 -3.69
N ASP A 86 2.43 9.06 -3.68
CA ASP A 86 2.31 7.76 -4.31
C ASP A 86 1.86 6.66 -3.34
N VAL A 87 1.37 7.04 -2.15
CA VAL A 87 0.72 6.13 -1.21
C VAL A 87 -0.78 6.12 -1.50
N ILE A 88 -1.30 4.95 -1.82
CA ILE A 88 -2.73 4.70 -2.04
C ILE A 88 -3.30 4.12 -0.77
N ARG A 89 -4.38 4.74 -0.29
CA ARG A 89 -4.98 4.46 1.02
C ARG A 89 -6.36 3.83 0.83
N ILE A 90 -6.56 2.62 1.35
CA ILE A 90 -7.84 1.89 1.32
C ILE A 90 -8.28 1.58 2.75
N GLY A 91 -9.55 1.84 3.07
CA GLY A 91 -10.12 1.50 4.39
C GLY A 91 -9.70 2.41 5.56
N PHE A 92 -9.08 3.57 5.26
CA PHE A 92 -8.77 4.62 6.23
C PHE A 92 -10.02 5.38 6.66
#